data_AF-A0A819SB23-F1
#
_entry.id   AF-A0A819SB23-F1
#
_cell.length_a   1.000
_cell.length_b   1.000
_cell.length_c   1.000
_cell.angle_alpha   90.00
_cell.angle_beta   90.00
_cell.angle_gamma   90.00
#
_symmetry.space_group_name_H-M   'P 1'
#
loop_
_entity.id
_entity.type
_entity.pdbx_description
1 polymer ?
#
loop_
_entity_poly.entity_id
_entity_poly.type
_entity_poly.pdbx_seq_one_letter_code
_entity_poly.pdbx_strand_id
1 'polypeptide(L)'
;MLILCVLTAFLWGITNWFLKQGSTGLQNIKYDNRIKQFGAEIWYFFTNPHYWIPFLLNQCGSVLYYYSLSKTDLSTAVPVTNALTLVVTYLCDVISHPKLLNSRFVMGMFCVTSGVALCVLSKPH
;
A
#
# COMPACT_ATOMS: atom_id res chain seq x y z
N MET A 1 6.07 19.06 -8.04
CA MET A 1 5.04 18.10 -8.48
C MET A 1 5.18 16.73 -7.84
N LEU A 2 6.34 16.07 -7.97
CA LEU A 2 6.57 14.71 -7.45
C LEU A 2 6.53 14.55 -5.92
N ILE A 3 6.73 15.64 -5.16
CA ILE A 3 6.72 15.63 -3.69
C ILE A 3 5.42 15.04 -3.14
N LEU A 4 4.27 15.39 -3.73
CA LEU A 4 2.98 14.89 -3.27
C LEU A 4 2.80 13.39 -3.57
N CYS A 5 3.31 12.90 -4.70
CA CYS A 5 3.35 11.47 -5.01
C CYS A 5 4.19 10.71 -3.98
N VAL A 6 5.33 11.27 -3.57
CA VAL A 6 6.19 10.70 -2.52
C VAL A 6 5.44 10.65 -1.19
N LEU A 7 4.80 11.75 -0.78
CA LEU A 7 4.02 11.80 0.46
C LEU A 7 2.85 10.80 0.45
N THR A 8 2.09 10.72 -0.65
CA THR A 8 1.05 9.70 -0.83
C THR A 8 1.62 8.30 -0.70
N ALA A 9 2.76 8.01 -1.35
CA ALA A 9 3.36 6.68 -1.31
C ALA A 9 3.81 6.29 0.09
N PHE A 10 4.36 7.23 0.87
CA PHE A 10 4.71 6.98 2.28
C PHE A 10 3.46 6.71 3.13
N LEU A 11 2.43 7.55 2.98
CA LEU A 11 1.17 7.39 3.72
C LEU A 11 0.49 6.05 3.38
N TRP A 12 0.39 5.71 2.10
CA TRP A 12 -0.14 4.43 1.64
C TRP A 12 0.73 3.26 2.07
N GLY A 13 2.05 3.37 2.02
CA GLY A 13 2.92 2.27 2.41
C GLY A 13 2.76 1.90 3.88
N ILE A 14 2.72 2.90 4.76
CA ILE A 14 2.52 2.69 6.19
C ILE A 14 1.11 2.16 6.48
N THR A 15 0.08 2.76 5.89
CA THR A 15 -1.31 2.32 6.11
C THR A 15 -1.57 0.94 5.53
N ASN A 16 -0.99 0.57 4.38
CA ASN A 16 -1.08 -0.77 3.80
C ASN A 16 -0.44 -1.82 4.72
N TRP A 17 0.69 -1.49 5.35
CA TRP A 17 1.28 -2.37 6.36
C TRP A 17 0.34 -2.56 7.55
N PHE A 18 -0.25 -1.49 8.09
CA PHE A 18 -1.23 -1.61 9.18
C PHE A 18 -2.48 -2.39 8.78
N LEU A 19 -3.01 -2.19 7.56
CA LEU A 19 -4.16 -2.94 7.03
C LEU A 19 -3.86 -4.43 6.93
N LYS A 20 -2.65 -4.79 6.48
CA LYS A 20 -2.17 -6.17 6.46
C LYS A 20 -2.15 -6.77 7.86
N GLN A 21 -1.67 -6.03 8.87
CA GLN A 21 -1.69 -6.52 10.25
C GLN A 21 -3.11 -6.62 10.82
N GLY A 22 -3.95 -5.62 10.58
CA GLY A 22 -5.35 -5.58 11.02
C GLY A 22 -6.25 -6.64 10.38
N SER A 23 -5.80 -7.29 9.30
CA SER A 23 -6.53 -8.38 8.62
C SER A 23 -6.06 -9.78 8.99
N THR A 24 -4.97 -9.94 9.76
CA THR A 24 -4.46 -11.27 10.15
C THR A 24 -5.45 -12.08 10.98
N GLY A 25 -6.27 -11.43 11.81
CA GLY A 25 -7.29 -12.10 12.62
C GLY A 25 -8.50 -12.60 11.81
N LEU A 26 -8.67 -12.16 10.56
CA LEU A 26 -9.76 -12.60 9.69
C LEU A 26 -9.69 -14.10 9.40
N GLN A 27 -8.48 -14.66 9.31
CA GLN A 27 -8.24 -16.08 9.01
C GLN A 27 -8.79 -17.04 10.08
N ASN A 28 -9.01 -16.53 11.30
CA ASN A 28 -9.54 -17.30 12.42
C ASN A 28 -11.07 -17.39 12.41
N ILE A 29 -11.75 -16.61 11.57
CA ILE A 29 -13.20 -16.62 11.44
C ILE A 29 -13.57 -17.71 10.46
N LYS A 30 -14.25 -18.76 10.93
CA LYS A 30 -14.73 -19.86 10.07
C LYS A 30 -16.17 -20.22 10.43
N TYR A 31 -17.03 -20.20 9.43
CA TYR A 31 -18.43 -20.63 9.50
C TYR A 31 -18.73 -21.62 8.37
N ASP A 32 -19.61 -22.58 8.64
CA ASP A 32 -20.00 -23.61 7.67
C ASP A 32 -20.81 -23.03 6.49
N ASN A 33 -21.47 -21.89 6.67
CA ASN A 33 -22.28 -21.24 5.64
C ASN A 33 -21.57 -20.01 5.08
N ARG A 34 -21.40 -19.94 3.76
CA ARG A 34 -20.73 -18.84 3.04
C ARG A 34 -21.33 -17.46 3.33
N ILE A 35 -22.65 -17.37 3.49
CA ILE A 35 -23.32 -16.09 3.78
C ILE A 35 -22.97 -15.62 5.21
N LYS A 36 -22.94 -16.55 6.17
CA LYS A 36 -22.56 -16.25 7.55
C LYS A 36 -21.07 -15.90 7.65
N GLN A 37 -20.22 -16.60 6.90
CA GLN A 37 -18.79 -16.29 6.78
C GLN A 37 -18.59 -14.86 6.27
N PHE A 38 -19.21 -14.51 5.15
CA PHE A 38 -19.11 -13.18 4.57
C PHE A 38 -19.62 -12.08 5.50
N GLY A 39 -20.78 -12.30 6.15
CA GLY A 39 -21.31 -11.37 7.15
C GLY A 39 -20.39 -11.18 8.34
N ALA A 40 -19.78 -12.26 8.84
CA ALA A 40 -18.84 -12.21 9.95
C ALA A 40 -17.51 -11.54 9.58
N GLU A 41 -17.01 -11.73 8.36
CA GLU A 41 -15.83 -11.04 7.83
C GLU A 41 -16.08 -9.53 7.72
N ILE A 42 -17.22 -9.13 7.16
CA ILE A 42 -17.65 -7.73 7.12
C ILE A 42 -17.70 -7.16 8.55
N TRP A 43 -18.37 -7.86 9.45
CA TRP A 43 -18.49 -7.44 10.84
C TRP A 43 -17.14 -7.31 11.54
N TYR A 44 -16.23 -8.26 11.33
CA TYR A 44 -14.87 -8.23 11.87
C TYR A 44 -14.12 -7.00 11.41
N PHE A 45 -14.20 -6.66 10.13
CA PHE A 45 -13.63 -5.42 9.67
C PHE A 45 -14.25 -4.30 10.48
N PHE A 46 -15.57 -4.05 10.39
CA PHE A 46 -16.25 -2.89 11.04
C PHE A 46 -15.99 -2.74 12.53
N THR A 47 -15.78 -3.85 13.23
CA THR A 47 -15.50 -3.85 14.67
C THR A 47 -14.01 -3.79 15.02
N ASN A 48 -13.11 -3.94 14.05
CA ASN A 48 -11.68 -3.88 14.28
C ASN A 48 -11.13 -2.46 14.03
N PRO A 49 -10.88 -1.64 15.08
CA PRO A 49 -10.31 -0.31 14.92
C PRO A 49 -8.90 -0.33 14.32
N HIS A 50 -8.14 -1.42 14.52
CA HIS A 50 -6.82 -1.60 13.91
C HIS A 50 -6.89 -1.76 12.38
N TYR A 51 -8.08 -1.98 11.82
CA TYR A 51 -8.30 -2.01 10.38
C TYR A 51 -8.93 -0.73 9.86
N TRP A 52 -10.06 -0.26 10.44
CA TRP A 52 -10.75 0.91 9.88
C TRP A 52 -10.01 2.23 10.06
N ILE A 53 -9.24 2.42 11.13
CA ILE A 53 -8.46 3.65 11.30
C ILE A 53 -7.42 3.79 10.19
N PRO A 54 -6.54 2.79 9.94
CA PRO A 54 -5.65 2.80 8.79
C PRO A 54 -6.37 2.91 7.45
N PHE A 55 -7.55 2.27 7.30
CA PHE A 55 -8.34 2.35 6.08
C PHE A 55 -8.78 3.80 5.78
N LEU A 56 -9.32 4.51 6.77
CA LEU A 56 -9.74 5.90 6.60
C LEU A 56 -8.54 6.81 6.27
N LEU A 57 -7.41 6.63 6.96
CA LEU A 57 -6.17 7.34 6.65
C LEU A 57 -5.67 7.05 5.23
N ASN A 58 -5.79 5.81 4.77
CA ASN A 58 -5.45 5.42 3.40
C ASN A 58 -6.34 6.15 2.38
N GLN A 59 -7.64 6.26 2.65
CA GLN A 59 -8.57 7.04 1.80
C GLN A 59 -8.24 8.54 1.77
N CYS A 60 -7.76 9.12 2.86
CA CYS A 60 -7.24 10.50 2.85
C CYS A 60 -6.02 10.62 1.92
N GLY A 61 -5.18 9.60 1.83
CA GLY A 61 -4.06 9.54 0.89
C GLY A 61 -4.50 9.61 -0.58
N SER A 62 -5.67 9.05 -0.91
CA SER A 62 -6.27 9.16 -2.25
C SER A 62 -6.56 10.61 -2.64
N VAL A 63 -6.96 11.47 -1.70
CA VAL A 63 -7.21 12.90 -1.97
C VAL A 63 -5.91 13.60 -2.37
N LEU A 64 -4.81 13.36 -1.63
CA LEU A 64 -3.47 13.87 -1.97
C LEU A 64 -3.00 13.36 -3.34
N TYR A 65 -3.31 12.10 -3.64
CA TYR A 65 -2.97 11.47 -4.90
C TYR A 65 -3.73 12.08 -6.08
N TYR A 66 -5.05 12.25 -5.96
CA TYR A 66 -5.87 12.91 -6.98
C TYR A 66 -5.40 14.34 -7.25
N TYR A 67 -5.05 15.07 -6.19
CA TYR A 67 -4.46 16.40 -6.36
C TYR A 67 -3.10 16.34 -7.08
N SER A 68 -2.27 15.32 -6.81
CA SER A 68 -1.01 15.11 -7.53
C SER A 68 -1.23 14.83 -9.02
N LEU A 69 -2.24 14.02 -9.37
CA LEU A 69 -2.63 13.69 -10.74
C LEU A 69 -3.11 14.90 -11.54
N SER A 70 -3.71 15.89 -10.87
CA SER A 70 -4.10 17.15 -11.53
C SER A 70 -2.91 17.97 -12.01
N LYS A 71 -1.71 17.66 -11.47
CA LYS A 71 -0.48 18.39 -11.75
C LYS A 71 0.50 17.54 -12.55
N THR A 72 0.61 16.24 -12.27
CA THR A 72 1.63 15.36 -12.88
C THR A 72 0.99 14.38 -13.84
N ASP A 73 1.66 14.08 -14.95
CA ASP A 73 1.23 13.03 -15.87
C ASP A 73 0.92 11.71 -15.17
N LEU A 74 -0.24 11.14 -15.50
CA LEU A 74 -0.71 9.88 -14.95
C LEU A 74 0.29 8.74 -15.17
N SER A 75 0.93 8.70 -16.35
CA SER A 75 1.93 7.69 -16.74
C SER A 75 3.25 7.79 -15.95
N THR A 76 3.48 8.88 -15.24
CA THR A 76 4.62 9.04 -14.30
C THR A 76 4.16 8.88 -12.86
N ALA A 77 3.06 9.53 -12.49
CA ALA A 77 2.57 9.56 -11.11
C ALA A 77 2.19 8.16 -10.61
N VAL A 78 1.50 7.36 -11.44
CA VAL A 78 1.02 6.03 -11.07
C VAL A 78 2.20 5.07 -10.80
N PRO A 79 3.16 4.88 -11.72
CA PRO A 79 4.23 3.91 -11.49
C PRO A 79 5.15 4.32 -10.33
N VAL A 80 5.47 5.62 -10.20
CA VAL A 80 6.31 6.14 -9.12
C VAL A 80 5.66 5.93 -7.75
N THR A 81 4.39 6.33 -7.61
CA THR A 81 3.68 6.22 -6.33
C THR A 81 3.53 4.77 -5.91
N ASN A 82 3.16 3.87 -6.83
CA ASN A 82 2.98 2.45 -6.51
C ASN A 82 4.30 1.75 -6.17
N ALA A 83 5.37 2.00 -6.93
CA ALA A 83 6.68 1.41 -6.65
C ALA A 83 7.21 1.85 -5.28
N LEU A 84 7.07 3.14 -4.96
CA LEU A 84 7.48 3.66 -3.66
C LEU A 84 6.60 3.16 -2.51
N THR A 85 5.29 3.03 -2.74
CA THR A 85 4.34 2.43 -1.77
C THR A 85 4.76 1.01 -1.42
N LEU A 86 5.11 0.21 -2.43
CA LEU A 86 5.60 -1.15 -2.24
C LEU A 86 6.88 -1.17 -1.39
N VAL A 87 7.85 -0.30 -1.70
CA VAL A 87 9.09 -0.16 -0.93
C VAL A 87 8.79 0.17 0.53
N VAL A 88 8.00 1.21 0.79
CA VAL A 88 7.66 1.64 2.15
C VAL A 88 6.91 0.54 2.92
N THR A 89 5.94 -0.12 2.29
CA THR A 89 5.19 -1.23 2.91
C THR A 89 6.14 -2.34 3.36
N TYR A 90 7.08 -2.72 2.49
CA TYR A 90 8.04 -3.78 2.78
C TYR A 90 9.06 -3.38 3.85
N LEU A 91 9.50 -2.11 3.85
CA LEU A 91 10.35 -1.60 4.92
C LEU A 91 9.63 -1.68 6.27
N CYS A 92 8.35 -1.30 6.33
CA CYS A 92 7.55 -1.46 7.55
C CYS A 92 7.42 -2.93 7.97
N ASP A 93 7.23 -3.86 7.01
CA ASP A 93 7.21 -5.30 7.26
C ASP A 93 8.52 -5.79 7.89
N VAL A 94 9.67 -5.43 7.31
CA VAL A 94 11.00 -5.87 7.78
C VAL A 94 11.38 -5.22 9.11
N ILE A 95 11.08 -3.93 9.30
CA ILE A 95 11.34 -3.23 10.58
C ILE A 95 10.56 -3.89 11.71
N SER A 96 9.30 -4.25 11.45
CA SER A 96 8.43 -4.85 12.47
C SER A 96 8.71 -6.35 12.67
N HIS A 97 9.06 -7.05 11.60
CA HIS A 97 9.33 -8.48 11.59
C HIS A 97 10.58 -8.78 10.74
N PRO A 98 11.80 -8.66 11.32
CA PRO A 98 13.05 -8.82 10.57
C PRO A 98 13.20 -10.16 9.83
N LYS A 99 12.48 -11.19 10.29
CA LYS A 99 12.45 -12.53 9.67
C LYS A 99 11.77 -12.54 8.28
N LEU A 100 11.03 -11.50 7.92
CA LEU A 100 10.39 -11.35 6.61
C LEU A 100 11.37 -10.85 5.52
N LEU A 101 12.62 -10.58 5.89
CA LEU A 101 13.64 -10.19 4.93
C LEU A 101 13.87 -11.30 3.90
N ASN A 102 13.68 -10.98 2.62
CA ASN A 102 13.71 -11.91 1.52
C ASN A 102 14.48 -11.29 0.35
N SER A 103 15.68 -11.81 0.08
CA SER A 103 16.57 -11.28 -0.96
C SER A 103 15.96 -11.31 -2.36
N ARG A 104 15.08 -12.29 -2.67
CA ARG A 104 14.42 -12.36 -3.97
C ARG A 104 13.40 -11.23 -4.14
N PHE A 105 12.66 -10.93 -3.07
CA PHE A 105 11.70 -9.83 -3.06
C PHE A 105 12.40 -8.47 -3.16
N VAL A 106 13.51 -8.28 -2.44
CA VAL A 106 14.36 -7.08 -2.53
C VAL A 106 14.90 -6.89 -3.95
N MET A 107 15.38 -7.97 -4.59
CA MET A 107 15.87 -7.90 -5.97
C MET A 107 14.76 -7.54 -6.96
N GLY A 108 13.57 -8.14 -6.81
CA GLY A 108 12.41 -7.80 -7.63
C GLY A 108 11.98 -6.33 -7.44
N MET A 109 11.97 -5.86 -6.20
CA MET A 109 11.68 -4.47 -5.86
C MET A 109 12.68 -3.50 -6.47
N PHE A 110 13.97 -3.80 -6.39
CA PHE A 110 15.02 -3.01 -7.03
C PHE A 110 14.85 -2.96 -8.56
N CYS A 111 14.49 -4.08 -9.18
CA CYS A 111 14.20 -4.14 -10.61
C CYS A 111 13.01 -3.24 -10.98
N VAL A 112 11.91 -3.31 -10.22
CA VAL A 112 10.70 -2.48 -10.42
C VAL A 112 11.02 -1.00 -10.25
N THR A 113 11.70 -0.60 -9.18
CA THR A 113 12.03 0.81 -8.92
C THR A 113 12.99 1.36 -9.97
N SER A 114 13.95 0.57 -10.42
CA SER A 114 14.88 0.94 -11.50
C SER A 114 14.14 1.12 -12.83
N GLY A 115 13.23 0.19 -13.18
CA GLY A 115 12.41 0.31 -14.39
C GLY A 115 11.53 1.55 -14.39
N VAL A 116 10.90 1.86 -13.24
CA VAL A 116 10.12 3.10 -13.09
C VAL A 116 11.02 4.33 -13.22
N ALA A 117 12.20 4.34 -12.59
CA ALA A 117 13.15 5.45 -12.71
C ALA A 117 13.56 5.69 -14.17
N LEU A 118 13.84 4.63 -14.95
CA LEU A 118 14.13 4.72 -16.37
C LEU A 118 12.96 5.34 -17.16
N CYS A 119 11.72 4.91 -16.90
CA CYS A 119 10.53 5.49 -17.54
C CYS A 119 10.35 6.99 -17.25
N VAL A 120 10.73 7.44 -16.05
CA VAL A 120 10.68 8.87 -15.69
C VAL A 120 11.79 9.64 -16.39
N LEU A 121 13.00 9.09 -16.45
CA LEU A 121 14.15 9.72 -17.10
C LEU A 121 14.02 9.78 -18.64
N SER A 122 13.32 8.82 -19.25
CA SER A 122 13.13 8.80 -20.70
C SER A 122 12.11 9.81 -21.21
N LYS A 123 11.32 10.43 -20.33
CA LYS A 123 10.32 11.40 -20.75
C LYS A 123 11.00 12.70 -21.19
N PRO A 124 10.73 13.18 -22.43
CA PRO A 124 11.20 14.49 -22.85
C PRO A 124 10.56 15.57 -21.96
N HIS A 125 11.35 16.59 -21.60
CA HIS A 125 10.95 17.73 -20.77
C HIS A 125 9.86 18.58 -21.43
#